data_AF-A0A2N1RXU9-F1
#
_entry.id   AF-A0A2N1RXU9-F1
#
_cell.length_a   1.000
_cell.length_b   1.000
_cell.length_c   1.000
_cell.angle_alpha   90.00
_cell.angle_beta   90.00
_cell.angle_gamma   90.00
#
_symmetry.space_group_name_H-M   'P 1'
#
loop_
_entity.id
_entity.type
_entity.pdbx_description
1 polymer ?
#
loop_
_entity_poly.entity_id
_entity_poly.type
_entity_poly.pdbx_seq_one_letter_code
_entity_poly.pdbx_strand_id
1 'polypeptide(L)'
;MMKLLKIIYSLSAVLILSVNLYPQEMKSPKKTGLLIYNFITTDNYDNVKKENNYKYYSIVIPQTILKSLNNSGNFEVKGETGPFTIETDIQDKSEKKKYIKKLTDLGRQNNSDYIITGNYNVAGKKITLRLVIFDVRGEQIEIIDHESDELGVKLRITTDQLSQIISEKIANLDRLFRESEAASRFNPLQTPLSIVTLGVDSGYLYILGEWRSLYKDTFYIAPFIDFDLTDYLALSLKFTSIESNSKDDEASIRSRIKILSSSLSLSYLYRINSSFAWGLSAGGGASKTTITIDPGPPFTGSLSEKDSYDPNIDISSYFTYNISTFSFKAGFQYRRIFYTDEPMDNGIIFAGIGIHF
;
A
#
# COMPACT_ATOMS: atom_id res chain seq x y z
N MET A 1 13.78 38.37 -6.44
CA MET A 1 13.09 37.99 -5.18
C MET A 1 11.59 37.70 -5.36
N MET A 2 10.80 38.57 -6.02
CA MET A 2 9.35 38.37 -6.23
C MET A 2 8.94 37.12 -7.04
N LYS A 3 9.78 36.61 -7.95
CA LYS A 3 9.48 35.39 -8.74
C LYS A 3 9.59 34.10 -7.91
N LEU A 4 10.47 34.06 -6.90
CA LEU A 4 10.65 32.90 -6.02
C LEU A 4 9.46 32.72 -5.07
N LEU A 5 8.91 33.84 -4.57
CA LEU A 5 7.74 33.83 -3.69
C LEU A 5 6.50 33.27 -4.40
N LYS A 6 6.29 33.61 -5.68
CA LYS A 6 5.15 33.09 -6.47
C LYS A 6 5.21 31.57 -6.67
N ILE A 7 6.41 31.01 -6.84
CA ILE A 7 6.61 29.56 -7.00
C ILE A 7 6.33 28.83 -5.69
N ILE A 8 6.79 29.37 -4.56
CA ILE A 8 6.53 28.80 -3.22
C ILE A 8 5.02 28.85 -2.89
N TYR A 9 4.32 29.93 -3.22
CA TYR A 9 2.87 30.05 -3.04
C TYR A 9 2.07 29.09 -3.94
N SER A 10 2.51 28.86 -5.19
CA SER A 10 1.87 27.87 -6.05
C SER A 10 2.10 26.43 -5.60
N LEU A 11 3.29 26.10 -5.06
CA LEU A 11 3.57 24.77 -4.52
C LEU A 11 2.78 24.49 -3.24
N SER A 12 2.66 25.49 -2.35
CA SER A 12 1.87 25.37 -1.13
C SER A 12 0.36 25.32 -1.41
N ALA A 13 -0.13 26.00 -2.46
CA ALA A 13 -1.54 25.87 -2.90
C ALA A 13 -1.88 24.47 -3.42
N VAL A 14 -0.97 23.82 -4.16
CA VAL A 14 -1.14 22.43 -4.62
C VAL A 14 -1.12 21.45 -3.44
N LEU A 15 -0.27 21.68 -2.44
CA LEU A 15 -0.20 20.90 -1.20
C LEU A 15 -1.41 21.09 -0.28
N ILE A 16 -2.09 22.24 -0.33
CA ILE A 16 -3.30 22.50 0.48
C ILE A 16 -4.56 21.98 -0.23
N LEU A 17 -4.58 21.98 -1.57
CA LEU A 17 -5.65 21.38 -2.36
C LEU A 17 -5.63 19.84 -2.34
N SER A 18 -4.45 19.21 -2.19
CA SER A 18 -4.35 17.75 -2.05
C SER A 18 -4.82 17.21 -0.70
N VAL A 19 -4.89 18.05 0.34
CA VAL A 19 -5.41 17.64 1.67
C VAL A 19 -6.96 17.61 1.70
N ASN A 20 -7.63 18.32 0.80
CA ASN A 20 -9.11 18.44 0.80
C ASN A 20 -9.83 17.55 -0.23
N LEU A 21 -9.12 16.73 -0.99
CA LEU A 21 -9.71 15.78 -1.94
C LEU A 21 -9.60 14.36 -1.40
N TYR A 22 -10.30 14.10 -0.29
CA TYR A 22 -10.76 12.76 0.05
C TYR A 22 -12.13 12.55 -0.61
N PRO A 23 -12.25 11.83 -1.74
CA PRO A 23 -13.53 11.27 -2.09
C PRO A 23 -13.80 10.14 -1.10
N GLN A 24 -14.70 10.38 -0.14
CA GLN A 24 -15.41 9.30 0.52
C GLN A 24 -16.34 8.63 -0.50
N GLU A 25 -15.79 7.75 -1.33
CA GLU A 25 -16.62 6.73 -1.96
C GLU A 25 -17.04 5.73 -0.88
N MET A 26 -18.18 6.03 -0.25
CA MET A 26 -18.93 5.05 0.53
C MET A 26 -19.42 3.94 -0.42
N LYS A 27 -18.53 2.99 -0.75
CA LYS A 27 -18.97 1.62 -1.06
C LYS A 27 -19.78 1.17 0.14
N SER A 28 -21.00 0.65 -0.06
CA SER A 28 -21.79 0.10 1.04
C SER A 28 -20.89 -0.82 1.87
N PRO A 29 -20.86 -0.69 3.20
CA PRO A 29 -19.90 -1.44 4.01
C PRO A 29 -20.05 -2.92 3.69
N LYS A 30 -18.96 -3.54 3.21
CA LYS A 30 -18.87 -5.00 3.04
C LYS A 30 -19.30 -5.59 4.39
N LYS A 31 -20.34 -6.42 4.40
CA LYS A 31 -20.79 -7.08 5.63
C LYS A 31 -19.65 -7.94 6.17
N THR A 32 -19.46 -7.92 7.48
CA THR A 32 -18.42 -8.71 8.14
C THR A 32 -18.79 -10.19 8.07
N GLY A 33 -17.91 -11.02 7.51
CA GLY A 33 -18.13 -12.45 7.33
C GLY A 33 -17.85 -13.23 8.62
N LEU A 34 -18.79 -14.06 9.08
CA LEU A 34 -18.65 -14.88 10.28
C LEU A 34 -18.83 -16.36 9.95
N LEU A 35 -17.92 -17.21 10.44
CA LEU A 35 -18.04 -18.66 10.40
C LEU A 35 -18.31 -19.20 11.80
N ILE A 36 -19.47 -19.83 12.01
CA ILE A 36 -19.88 -20.36 13.32
C ILE A 36 -19.96 -21.87 13.27
N TYR A 37 -19.18 -22.54 14.12
CA TYR A 37 -19.21 -23.99 14.29
C TYR A 37 -20.17 -24.43 15.40
N ASN A 38 -20.61 -25.68 15.33
CA ASN A 38 -21.37 -26.31 16.40
C ASN A 38 -20.55 -26.41 17.70
N PHE A 39 -21.22 -26.22 18.84
CA PHE A 39 -20.55 -26.18 20.14
C PHE A 39 -20.35 -27.57 20.71
N ILE A 40 -19.27 -27.75 21.46
CA ILE A 40 -18.88 -29.05 22.01
C ILE A 40 -19.23 -29.11 23.49
N THR A 41 -19.71 -30.26 23.94
CA THR A 41 -19.99 -30.52 25.35
C THR A 41 -18.70 -30.89 26.09
N THR A 42 -18.43 -30.27 27.23
CA THR A 42 -17.24 -30.59 28.06
C THR A 42 -17.46 -31.68 29.11
N ASP A 43 -18.67 -32.21 29.20
CA ASP A 43 -19.02 -33.21 30.20
C ASP A 43 -18.35 -34.55 29.92
N ASN A 44 -17.62 -35.05 30.92
CA ASN A 44 -17.10 -36.42 30.95
C ASN A 44 -18.30 -37.38 30.99
N TYR A 45 -18.60 -38.01 29.85
CA TYR A 45 -19.75 -38.90 29.65
C TYR A 45 -19.73 -40.20 30.47
N ASP A 46 -18.71 -40.43 31.30
CA ASP A 46 -18.51 -41.73 31.94
C ASP A 46 -19.36 -41.99 33.20
N ASN A 47 -20.11 -41.01 33.73
CA ASN A 47 -20.77 -41.20 35.04
C ASN A 47 -22.25 -40.80 35.19
N VAL A 48 -23.03 -40.57 34.13
CA VAL A 48 -24.48 -40.33 34.31
C VAL A 48 -25.31 -40.97 33.20
N LYS A 49 -25.90 -42.13 33.48
CA LYS A 49 -26.89 -42.86 32.65
C LYS A 49 -28.24 -42.11 32.42
N LYS A 50 -28.29 -40.77 32.55
CA LYS A 50 -29.52 -39.95 32.43
C LYS A 50 -29.44 -38.73 31.49
N GLU A 51 -28.34 -38.48 30.78
CA GLU A 51 -28.14 -37.18 30.08
C GLU A 51 -27.95 -37.26 28.55
N ASN A 52 -28.69 -38.12 27.85
CA ASN A 52 -28.87 -37.94 26.39
C ASN A 52 -29.73 -36.70 26.03
N ASN A 53 -30.31 -36.02 27.03
CA ASN A 53 -31.29 -34.95 26.84
C ASN A 53 -30.69 -33.56 26.59
N TYR A 54 -29.38 -33.33 26.60
CA TYR A 54 -28.81 -31.98 26.40
C TYR A 54 -27.85 -31.86 25.22
N LYS A 55 -27.68 -32.93 24.44
CA LYS A 55 -26.87 -32.93 23.22
C LYS A 55 -27.40 -31.94 22.17
N TYR A 56 -28.69 -31.65 22.16
CA TYR A 56 -29.28 -30.72 21.18
C TYR A 56 -28.79 -29.28 21.34
N TYR A 57 -28.28 -28.88 22.52
CA TYR A 57 -27.74 -27.54 22.73
C TYR A 57 -26.47 -27.25 21.92
N SER A 58 -25.71 -28.29 21.54
CA SER A 58 -24.58 -28.20 20.60
C SER A 58 -24.95 -27.58 19.26
N ILE A 59 -26.23 -27.68 18.87
CA ILE A 59 -26.77 -27.19 17.60
C ILE A 59 -27.65 -25.97 17.83
N VAL A 60 -28.55 -26.02 18.83
CA VAL A 60 -29.56 -24.97 19.04
C VAL A 60 -28.93 -23.62 19.42
N ILE A 61 -27.89 -23.63 20.26
CA ILE A 61 -27.22 -22.40 20.69
C ILE A 61 -26.53 -21.69 19.51
N PRO A 62 -25.62 -22.34 18.75
CA PRO A 62 -24.97 -21.69 17.62
C PRO A 62 -25.95 -21.31 16.51
N GLN A 63 -27.00 -22.09 16.26
CA GLN A 63 -28.03 -21.71 15.27
C GLN A 63 -28.83 -20.47 15.70
N THR A 64 -29.12 -20.33 16.99
CA THR A 64 -29.84 -19.16 17.51
C THR A 64 -28.95 -17.91 17.41
N ILE A 65 -27.67 -18.02 17.76
CA ILE A 65 -26.68 -16.95 17.59
C ILE A 65 -26.55 -16.56 16.11
N LEU A 66 -26.41 -17.54 15.22
CA LEU A 66 -26.32 -17.33 13.77
C LEU A 66 -27.52 -16.53 13.26
N LYS A 67 -28.74 -16.91 13.65
CA LYS A 67 -29.96 -16.24 13.23
C LYS A 67 -30.03 -14.81 13.76
N SER A 68 -29.66 -14.60 15.03
CA SER A 68 -29.66 -13.28 15.66
C SER A 68 -28.67 -12.33 14.98
N LEU A 69 -27.44 -12.80 14.74
CA LEU A 69 -26.40 -12.03 14.05
C LEU A 69 -26.76 -11.74 12.58
N ASN A 70 -27.32 -12.70 11.85
CA ASN A 70 -27.73 -12.48 10.46
C ASN A 70 -28.90 -11.47 10.35
N ASN A 71 -29.83 -11.48 11.33
CA ASN A 71 -30.94 -10.54 11.40
C ASN A 71 -30.51 -9.11 11.74
N SER A 72 -29.33 -8.91 12.36
CA SER A 72 -28.81 -7.57 12.67
C SER A 72 -28.47 -6.74 11.42
N GLY A 73 -28.31 -7.40 10.26
CA GLY A 73 -27.97 -6.75 9.00
C GLY A 73 -26.49 -6.42 8.81
N ASN A 74 -25.69 -6.45 9.89
CA ASN A 74 -24.27 -6.07 9.88
C ASN A 74 -23.32 -7.21 9.45
N PHE A 75 -23.79 -8.46 9.54
CA PHE A 75 -22.97 -9.65 9.34
C PHE A 75 -23.46 -10.50 8.17
N GLU A 76 -22.54 -11.24 7.56
CA GLU A 76 -22.83 -12.37 6.69
C GLU A 76 -22.38 -13.64 7.41
N VAL A 77 -23.31 -14.45 7.91
CA VAL A 77 -23.01 -15.56 8.81
C VAL A 77 -23.20 -16.91 8.12
N LYS A 78 -22.16 -17.75 8.15
CA LYS A 78 -22.17 -19.14 7.69
C LYS A 78 -22.08 -20.08 8.88
N GLY A 79 -22.92 -21.12 8.89
CA GLY A 79 -22.93 -22.14 9.93
C GLY A 79 -22.35 -23.46 9.43
N GLU A 80 -21.45 -24.05 10.22
CA GLU A 80 -20.81 -25.33 9.94
C GLU A 80 -21.21 -26.39 10.96
N THR A 81 -21.64 -27.56 10.46
CA THR A 81 -22.25 -28.60 11.29
C THR A 81 -21.25 -29.49 12.03
N GLY A 82 -19.96 -29.40 11.71
CA GLY A 82 -18.90 -30.17 12.37
C GLY A 82 -18.48 -29.56 13.72
N PRO A 83 -18.14 -30.38 14.73
CA PRO A 83 -17.50 -29.86 15.94
C PRO A 83 -16.09 -29.37 15.58
N PHE A 84 -15.75 -28.16 16.04
CA PHE A 84 -14.44 -27.57 15.83
C PHE A 84 -13.98 -26.91 17.11
N THR A 85 -12.78 -27.22 17.61
CA THR A 85 -12.22 -26.60 18.81
C THR A 85 -11.07 -25.70 18.44
N ILE A 86 -11.06 -24.49 19.01
CA ILE A 86 -9.91 -23.60 18.97
C ILE A 86 -9.08 -23.85 20.24
N GLU A 87 -7.85 -24.32 20.06
CA GLU A 87 -6.89 -24.54 21.14
C GLU A 87 -6.34 -23.19 21.60
N THR A 88 -6.53 -22.88 22.89
CA THR A 88 -6.15 -21.60 23.48
C THR A 88 -4.86 -21.66 24.29
N ASP A 89 -4.40 -22.86 24.68
CA ASP A 89 -3.28 -23.08 25.62
C ASP A 89 -2.07 -23.77 24.96
N ILE A 90 -1.67 -23.29 23.78
CA ILE A 90 -0.47 -23.79 23.08
C ILE A 90 0.76 -23.07 23.62
N GLN A 91 1.58 -23.80 24.39
CA GLN A 91 2.78 -23.28 25.07
C GLN A 91 3.97 -23.09 24.10
N ASP A 92 4.11 -23.96 23.10
CA ASP A 92 5.17 -23.86 22.09
C ASP A 92 4.85 -22.77 21.05
N LYS A 93 5.77 -21.81 20.88
CA LYS A 93 5.61 -20.67 19.95
C LYS A 93 5.55 -21.10 18.48
N SER A 94 6.32 -22.10 18.08
CA SER A 94 6.36 -22.63 16.71
C SER A 94 5.07 -23.36 16.37
N GLU A 95 4.57 -24.17 17.30
CA GLU A 95 3.28 -24.86 17.15
C GLU A 95 2.12 -23.86 17.13
N LYS A 96 2.13 -22.88 18.03
CA LYS A 96 1.13 -21.80 18.05
C LYS A 96 1.08 -21.05 16.72
N LYS A 97 2.23 -20.73 16.12
CA LYS A 97 2.29 -20.07 14.82
C LYS A 97 1.71 -20.94 13.69
N LYS A 98 2.02 -22.24 13.66
CA LYS A 98 1.44 -23.18 12.70
C LYS A 98 -0.08 -23.30 12.87
N TYR A 99 -0.54 -23.31 14.12
CA TYR A 99 -1.96 -23.41 14.46
C TYR A 99 -2.74 -22.15 14.05
N ILE A 100 -2.23 -20.96 14.37
CA ILE A 100 -2.79 -19.69 13.92
C ILE A 100 -2.89 -19.66 12.39
N LYS A 101 -1.82 -20.05 11.68
CA LYS A 101 -1.85 -20.11 10.21
C LYS A 101 -2.96 -21.02 9.68
N LYS A 102 -3.16 -22.19 10.30
CA LYS A 102 -4.27 -23.10 9.95
C LYS A 102 -5.64 -22.43 10.12
N LEU A 103 -5.85 -21.68 11.21
CA LEU A 103 -7.09 -20.94 11.43
C LEU A 103 -7.28 -19.82 10.41
N THR A 104 -6.22 -19.09 10.08
CA THR A 104 -6.25 -18.04 9.06
C THR A 104 -6.59 -18.60 7.68
N ASP A 105 -5.97 -19.72 7.29
CA ASP A 105 -6.24 -20.40 6.02
C ASP A 105 -7.70 -20.89 5.96
N LEU A 106 -8.23 -21.42 7.06
CA LEU A 106 -9.62 -21.85 7.18
C LEU A 106 -10.61 -20.68 7.01
N GLY A 107 -10.35 -19.54 7.65
CA GLY A 107 -11.18 -18.34 7.52
C GLY A 107 -11.19 -17.80 6.10
N ARG A 108 -10.01 -17.75 5.44
CA ARG A 108 -9.87 -17.30 4.05
C ARG A 108 -10.59 -18.20 3.06
N GLN A 109 -10.49 -19.52 3.21
CA GLN A 109 -11.21 -20.49 2.37
C GLN A 109 -12.72 -20.28 2.42
N ASN A 110 -13.24 -19.86 3.58
CA ASN A 110 -14.67 -19.65 3.79
C ASN A 110 -15.12 -18.20 3.57
N ASN A 111 -14.22 -17.30 3.15
CA ASN A 111 -14.45 -15.86 3.04
C ASN A 111 -15.05 -15.28 4.34
N SER A 112 -14.48 -15.64 5.48
CA SER A 112 -14.92 -15.21 6.81
C SER A 112 -13.83 -14.40 7.50
N ASP A 113 -14.22 -13.29 8.10
CA ASP A 113 -13.34 -12.39 8.85
C ASP A 113 -13.15 -12.86 10.30
N TYR A 114 -14.12 -13.62 10.83
CA TYR A 114 -14.05 -14.23 12.15
C TYR A 114 -14.50 -15.69 12.14
N ILE A 115 -13.88 -16.50 12.99
CA ILE A 115 -14.29 -17.88 13.27
C ILE A 115 -14.77 -17.95 14.73
N ILE A 116 -15.96 -18.48 14.94
CA ILE A 116 -16.59 -18.61 16.26
C ILE A 116 -16.83 -20.09 16.54
N THR A 117 -16.35 -20.55 17.69
CA THR A 117 -16.71 -21.84 18.26
C THR A 117 -17.00 -21.69 19.74
N GLY A 118 -17.46 -22.74 20.39
CA GLY A 118 -17.68 -22.72 21.82
C GLY A 118 -17.86 -24.10 22.43
N ASN A 119 -17.75 -24.10 23.74
CA ASN A 119 -18.02 -25.23 24.58
C ASN A 119 -19.18 -24.92 25.52
N TYR A 120 -19.94 -25.94 25.89
CA TYR A 120 -20.99 -25.80 26.89
C TYR A 120 -20.99 -26.96 27.89
N ASN A 121 -21.46 -26.66 29.10
CA ASN A 121 -21.67 -27.62 30.18
C ASN A 121 -23.06 -27.36 30.78
N VAL A 122 -23.82 -28.43 31.03
CA VAL A 122 -25.09 -28.35 31.74
C VAL A 122 -24.96 -29.08 33.08
N ALA A 123 -25.00 -28.32 34.18
CA ALA A 123 -24.96 -28.87 35.53
C ALA A 123 -26.25 -28.48 36.29
N GLY A 124 -27.13 -29.47 36.51
CA GLY A 124 -28.40 -29.26 37.18
C GLY A 124 -29.36 -28.38 36.35
N LYS A 125 -29.62 -27.16 36.82
CA LYS A 125 -30.44 -26.16 36.09
C LYS A 125 -29.61 -25.08 35.39
N LYS A 126 -28.29 -25.14 35.53
CA LYS A 126 -27.38 -24.12 35.01
C LYS A 126 -26.73 -24.56 33.71
N ILE A 127 -26.54 -23.62 32.79
CA ILE A 127 -25.72 -23.80 31.60
C ILE A 127 -24.54 -22.82 31.63
N THR A 128 -23.34 -23.36 31.48
CA THR A 128 -22.11 -22.57 31.34
C THR A 128 -21.66 -22.66 29.89
N LEU A 129 -21.35 -21.51 29.31
CA LEU A 129 -20.95 -21.34 27.92
C LEU A 129 -19.58 -20.68 27.87
N ARG A 130 -18.66 -21.28 27.13
CA ARG A 130 -17.35 -20.70 26.80
C ARG A 130 -17.26 -20.56 25.29
N LEU A 131 -17.32 -19.35 24.79
CA LEU A 131 -17.15 -19.03 23.36
C LEU A 131 -15.70 -18.64 23.08
N VAL A 132 -15.22 -18.99 21.90
CA VAL A 132 -13.91 -18.60 21.39
C VAL A 132 -14.11 -17.94 20.03
N ILE A 133 -13.64 -16.71 19.90
CA ILE A 133 -13.67 -15.92 18.67
C ILE A 133 -12.23 -15.76 18.18
N PHE A 134 -11.97 -16.16 16.94
CA PHE A 134 -10.70 -15.92 16.27
C PHE A 134 -10.85 -14.85 15.19
N ASP A 135 -10.04 -13.81 15.25
CA ASP A 135 -9.92 -12.78 14.22
C ASP A 135 -8.90 -13.23 13.16
N VAL A 136 -9.40 -13.47 11.95
CA VAL A 136 -8.59 -13.96 10.81
C VAL A 136 -7.60 -12.90 10.34
N ARG A 137 -7.88 -11.61 10.58
CA ARG A 137 -7.03 -10.49 10.13
C ARG A 137 -6.00 -10.12 11.19
N GLY A 138 -6.45 -9.99 12.45
CA GLY A 138 -5.60 -9.66 13.58
C GLY A 138 -4.78 -10.83 14.15
N GLU A 139 -5.11 -12.08 13.76
CA GLU A 139 -4.53 -13.31 14.32
C GLU A 139 -4.71 -13.42 15.85
N GLN A 140 -5.80 -12.86 16.37
CA GLN A 140 -6.11 -12.81 17.81
C GLN A 140 -7.21 -13.79 18.19
N ILE A 141 -7.11 -14.34 19.41
CA ILE A 141 -8.12 -15.21 20.01
C ILE A 141 -8.72 -14.50 21.21
N GLU A 142 -10.04 -14.34 21.21
CA GLU A 142 -10.82 -13.82 22.33
C GLU A 142 -11.70 -14.93 22.92
N ILE A 143 -11.84 -14.94 24.25
CA ILE A 143 -12.66 -15.91 24.97
C ILE A 143 -13.79 -15.16 25.69
N ILE A 144 -15.01 -15.67 25.60
CA ILE A 144 -16.19 -15.15 26.32
C ILE A 144 -16.75 -16.28 27.17
N ASP A 145 -16.74 -16.11 28.48
CA ASP A 145 -17.37 -17.02 29.44
C ASP A 145 -18.73 -16.43 29.89
N HIS A 146 -19.77 -17.25 29.90
CA HIS A 146 -21.13 -16.86 30.30
C HIS A 146 -21.83 -17.99 31.06
N GLU A 147 -22.56 -17.66 32.12
CA GLU A 147 -23.34 -18.61 32.93
C GLU A 147 -24.80 -18.17 32.95
N SER A 148 -25.72 -19.13 32.81
CA SER A 148 -27.16 -18.89 32.92
C SER A 148 -27.79 -19.88 33.90
N ASP A 149 -28.59 -19.35 34.84
CA ASP A 149 -29.11 -20.10 35.99
C ASP A 149 -30.35 -20.97 35.68
N GLU A 150 -30.95 -20.90 34.48
CA GLU A 150 -32.15 -21.67 34.14
C GLU A 150 -32.24 -22.09 32.67
N LEU A 151 -32.62 -23.35 32.44
CA LEU A 151 -32.87 -23.94 31.11
C LEU A 151 -34.25 -23.53 30.55
N GLY A 152 -34.33 -23.20 29.24
CA GLY A 152 -35.60 -22.93 28.54
C GLY A 152 -35.75 -21.50 27.99
N VAL A 153 -36.80 -20.76 28.37
CA VAL A 153 -37.09 -19.40 27.86
C VAL A 153 -35.93 -18.43 28.07
N LYS A 154 -35.20 -18.57 29.19
CA LYS A 154 -33.99 -17.78 29.45
C LYS A 154 -32.80 -18.16 28.56
N LEU A 155 -32.77 -19.33 27.93
CA LEU A 155 -31.72 -19.66 26.95
C LEU A 155 -31.81 -18.79 25.70
N ARG A 156 -33.02 -18.45 25.25
CA ARG A 156 -33.20 -17.48 24.17
C ARG A 156 -32.65 -16.10 24.57
N ILE A 157 -32.95 -15.66 25.78
CA ILE A 157 -32.42 -14.40 26.33
C ILE A 157 -30.89 -14.44 26.41
N THR A 158 -30.33 -15.54 26.92
CA THR A 158 -28.89 -15.79 26.98
C THR A 158 -28.26 -15.78 25.58
N THR A 159 -28.87 -16.39 24.57
CA THR A 159 -28.33 -16.39 23.20
C THR A 159 -28.43 -15.03 22.50
N ASP A 160 -29.48 -14.25 22.78
CA ASP A 160 -29.59 -12.86 22.31
C ASP A 160 -28.52 -11.98 22.98
N GLN A 161 -28.32 -12.10 24.29
CA GLN A 161 -27.25 -11.43 25.03
C GLN A 161 -25.87 -11.82 24.49
N LEU A 162 -25.63 -13.09 24.24
CA LEU A 162 -24.38 -13.57 23.64
C LEU A 162 -24.16 -12.99 22.25
N SER A 163 -25.21 -12.88 21.43
CA SER A 163 -25.12 -12.28 20.10
C SER A 163 -24.75 -10.80 20.16
N GLN A 164 -25.27 -10.08 21.16
CA GLN A 164 -24.87 -8.69 21.42
C GLN A 164 -23.41 -8.59 21.88
N ILE A 165 -22.98 -9.43 22.83
CA ILE A 165 -21.59 -9.45 23.32
C ILE A 165 -20.61 -9.77 22.17
N ILE A 166 -20.96 -10.75 21.32
CA ILE A 166 -20.17 -11.09 20.12
C ILE A 166 -20.06 -9.87 19.20
N SER A 167 -21.18 -9.17 18.95
CA SER A 167 -21.19 -7.99 18.09
C SER A 167 -20.32 -6.86 18.63
N GLU A 168 -20.40 -6.57 19.93
CA GLU A 168 -19.58 -5.56 20.61
C GLU A 168 -18.09 -5.91 20.58
N LYS A 169 -17.76 -7.19 20.79
CA LYS A 169 -16.38 -7.69 20.71
C LYS A 169 -15.80 -7.58 19.31
N ILE A 170 -16.55 -7.98 18.29
CA ILE A 170 -16.16 -7.82 16.89
C ILE A 170 -15.94 -6.35 16.55
N ALA A 171 -16.86 -5.46 16.95
CA ALA A 171 -16.71 -4.01 16.72
C ALA A 171 -15.45 -3.43 17.36
N ASN A 172 -15.10 -3.88 18.57
CA ASN A 172 -13.86 -3.45 19.23
C ASN A 172 -12.61 -4.00 18.53
N LEU A 173 -12.60 -5.26 18.11
CA LEU A 173 -11.50 -5.84 17.34
C LEU A 173 -11.31 -5.12 15.99
N ASP A 174 -12.40 -4.82 15.28
CA ASP A 174 -12.37 -4.01 14.07
C ASP A 174 -11.78 -2.62 14.31
N ARG A 175 -12.13 -1.97 15.43
CA ARG A 175 -11.58 -0.67 15.81
C ARG A 175 -10.08 -0.76 16.07
N LEU A 176 -9.63 -1.74 16.86
CA LEU A 176 -8.21 -1.96 17.18
C LEU A 176 -7.40 -2.33 15.93
N PHE A 177 -7.97 -3.11 15.02
CA PHE A 177 -7.35 -3.41 13.73
C PHE A 177 -7.19 -2.13 12.90
N ARG A 178 -8.23 -1.30 12.78
CA ARG A 178 -8.14 -0.03 12.04
C ARG A 178 -7.16 0.96 12.68
N GLU A 179 -7.10 1.03 14.00
CA GLU A 179 -6.14 1.87 14.72
C GLU A 179 -4.70 1.38 14.51
N SER A 180 -4.46 0.07 14.54
CA SER A 180 -3.14 -0.51 14.27
C SER A 180 -2.74 -0.40 12.80
N GLU A 181 -3.68 -0.57 11.87
CA GLU A 181 -3.47 -0.38 10.43
C GLU A 181 -3.20 1.10 10.11
N ALA A 182 -3.94 2.03 10.72
CA ALA A 182 -3.67 3.46 10.61
C ALA A 182 -2.30 3.82 11.17
N ALA A 183 -1.92 3.30 12.35
CA ALA A 183 -0.60 3.53 12.93
C ALA A 183 0.53 2.91 12.09
N SER A 184 0.30 1.74 11.48
CA SER A 184 1.25 1.06 10.59
C SER A 184 1.44 1.82 9.27
N ARG A 185 0.38 2.40 8.70
CA ARG A 185 0.44 3.23 7.48
C ARG A 185 1.28 4.50 7.63
N PHE A 186 1.57 4.95 8.86
CA PHE A 186 2.37 6.15 9.13
C PHE A 186 3.74 5.87 9.74
N ASN A 187 4.19 4.60 9.82
CA ASN A 187 5.52 4.27 10.33
C ASN A 187 6.48 3.89 9.18
N PRO A 188 7.22 4.85 8.58
CA PRO A 188 8.07 4.65 7.40
C PRO A 188 9.27 3.71 7.64
N LEU A 189 9.43 3.18 8.86
CA LEU A 189 10.55 2.33 9.27
C LEU A 189 10.15 0.86 9.51
N GLN A 190 8.86 0.51 9.40
CA GLN A 190 8.36 -0.84 9.72
C GLN A 190 7.75 -1.59 8.53
N THR A 191 7.47 -0.91 7.41
CA THR A 191 7.32 -1.62 6.13
C THR A 191 8.70 -2.15 5.73
N PRO A 192 8.85 -3.45 5.41
CA PRO A 192 10.09 -3.90 4.77
C PRO A 192 10.32 -3.00 3.56
N LEU A 193 11.57 -2.59 3.28
CA LEU A 193 11.93 -1.90 2.04
C LEU A 193 11.23 -2.64 0.89
N SER A 194 10.15 -2.06 0.40
CA SER A 194 9.18 -2.73 -0.44
C SER A 194 9.51 -2.38 -1.87
N ILE A 195 9.60 -3.39 -2.73
CA ILE A 195 9.54 -3.29 -4.19
C ILE A 195 10.59 -2.34 -4.82
N VAL A 196 11.61 -2.96 -5.41
CA VAL A 196 12.57 -2.24 -6.27
C VAL A 196 12.00 -2.24 -7.69
N THR A 197 11.99 -1.09 -8.36
CA THR A 197 11.70 -1.00 -9.78
C THR A 197 12.94 -0.61 -10.55
N LEU A 198 13.33 -1.44 -11.51
CA LEU A 198 14.43 -1.14 -12.44
C LEU A 198 13.83 -0.79 -13.80
N GLY A 199 14.20 0.35 -14.36
CA GLY A 199 13.62 0.78 -15.63
C GLY A 199 14.45 1.78 -16.40
N VAL A 200 13.89 2.22 -17.52
CA VAL A 200 14.46 3.25 -18.38
C VAL A 200 13.36 4.22 -18.81
N ASP A 201 13.61 5.50 -18.58
CA ASP A 201 12.85 6.61 -19.14
C ASP A 201 13.51 7.04 -20.45
N SER A 202 12.70 7.37 -21.44
CA SER A 202 13.18 7.93 -22.70
C SER A 202 12.20 8.96 -23.24
N GLY A 203 12.66 9.91 -24.04
CA GLY A 203 11.77 10.92 -24.57
C GLY A 203 12.47 12.08 -25.23
N TYR A 204 11.76 13.19 -25.31
CA TYR A 204 12.24 14.38 -25.99
C TYR A 204 12.51 15.50 -24.99
N LEU A 205 13.68 16.10 -25.12
CA LEU A 205 14.17 17.20 -24.32
C LEU A 205 14.16 18.48 -25.14
N TYR A 206 13.51 19.49 -24.58
CA TYR A 206 13.44 20.85 -25.08
C TYR A 206 14.39 21.73 -24.28
N ILE A 207 15.34 22.35 -24.97
CA ILE A 207 16.26 23.30 -24.35
C ILE A 207 15.56 24.66 -24.27
N LEU A 208 15.58 25.27 -23.09
CA LEU A 208 14.88 26.51 -22.77
C LEU A 208 15.88 27.62 -22.40
N GLY A 209 15.38 28.86 -22.34
CA GLY A 209 16.19 30.03 -22.01
C GLY A 209 17.21 30.37 -23.11
N GLU A 210 18.33 31.00 -22.72
CA GLU A 210 19.36 31.49 -23.65
C GLU A 210 20.02 30.36 -24.46
N TRP A 211 20.17 29.18 -23.83
CA TRP A 211 20.73 27.96 -24.45
C TRP A 211 19.90 27.44 -25.63
N ARG A 212 18.61 27.80 -25.72
CA ARG A 212 17.71 27.38 -26.81
C ARG A 212 18.12 27.89 -28.19
N SER A 213 18.83 29.02 -28.22
CA SER A 213 19.36 29.59 -29.46
C SER A 213 20.57 28.81 -29.98
N LEU A 214 21.34 28.20 -29.07
CA LEU A 214 22.61 27.56 -29.36
C LEU A 214 22.46 26.10 -29.82
N TYR A 215 21.57 25.35 -29.16
CA TYR A 215 21.47 23.90 -29.34
C TYR A 215 20.08 23.46 -29.81
N LYS A 216 20.02 22.31 -30.48
CA LYS A 216 18.77 21.69 -30.91
C LYS A 216 18.09 20.97 -29.75
N ASP A 217 16.77 20.88 -29.81
CA ASP A 217 16.03 19.93 -29.00
C ASP A 217 16.46 18.50 -29.39
N THR A 218 16.48 17.58 -28.43
CA THR A 218 17.13 16.28 -28.61
C THR A 218 16.44 15.16 -27.87
N PHE A 219 16.86 13.93 -28.15
CA PHE A 219 16.43 12.75 -27.42
C PHE A 219 17.16 12.63 -26.09
N TYR A 220 16.43 12.12 -25.11
CA TYR A 220 16.88 11.88 -23.75
C TYR A 220 16.67 10.41 -23.40
N ILE A 221 17.65 9.82 -22.72
CA ILE A 221 17.54 8.49 -22.12
C ILE A 221 18.01 8.52 -20.67
N ALA A 222 17.29 7.80 -19.80
CA ALA A 222 17.68 7.66 -18.41
C ALA A 222 17.26 6.35 -17.76
N PRO A 223 18.20 5.42 -17.51
CA PRO A 223 17.95 4.34 -16.58
C PRO A 223 17.67 4.88 -15.17
N PHE A 224 16.77 4.21 -14.47
CA PHE A 224 16.38 4.55 -13.10
C PHE A 224 16.22 3.30 -12.22
N ILE A 225 16.34 3.54 -10.92
CA ILE A 225 16.07 2.59 -9.85
C ILE A 225 15.13 3.30 -8.87
N ASP A 226 13.91 2.80 -8.75
CA ASP A 226 12.93 3.30 -7.77
C ASP A 226 12.85 2.32 -6.60
N PHE A 227 12.80 2.87 -5.39
CA PHE A 227 12.61 2.15 -4.14
C PHE A 227 11.31 2.64 -3.51
N ASP A 228 10.28 1.79 -3.45
CA ASP A 228 9.03 2.16 -2.78
C ASP A 228 9.27 2.12 -1.27
N LEU A 229 9.28 3.31 -0.65
CA LEU A 229 9.41 3.45 0.80
C LEU A 229 8.10 3.13 1.50
N THR A 230 6.98 3.53 0.87
CA THR A 230 5.60 3.26 1.29
C THR A 230 4.70 3.18 0.05
N ASP A 231 3.41 2.90 0.25
CA ASP A 231 2.41 2.93 -0.84
C ASP A 231 2.31 4.28 -1.56
N TYR A 232 2.78 5.38 -0.94
CA TYR A 232 2.65 6.74 -1.44
C TYR A 232 3.98 7.45 -1.65
N LEU A 233 5.10 6.86 -1.24
CA LEU A 233 6.42 7.49 -1.31
C LEU A 233 7.42 6.55 -1.96
N ALA A 234 8.14 7.06 -2.95
CA ALA A 234 9.22 6.34 -3.61
C ALA A 234 10.49 7.20 -3.68
N LEU A 235 11.64 6.58 -3.47
CA LEU A 235 12.94 7.19 -3.69
C LEU A 235 13.47 6.73 -5.05
N SER A 236 13.82 7.66 -5.94
CA SER A 236 14.25 7.36 -7.29
C SER A 236 15.67 7.84 -7.53
N LEU A 237 16.55 6.91 -7.92
CA LEU A 237 17.89 7.18 -8.41
C LEU A 237 17.86 7.11 -9.94
N LYS A 238 18.23 8.20 -10.62
CA LYS A 238 18.18 8.30 -12.08
C LYS A 238 19.53 8.73 -12.66
N PHE A 239 19.94 8.07 -13.74
CA PHE A 239 21.14 8.43 -14.50
C PHE A 239 20.71 8.90 -15.88
N THR A 240 21.08 10.11 -16.27
CA THR A 240 20.65 10.75 -17.52
C THR A 240 21.79 10.85 -18.50
N SER A 241 21.51 10.56 -19.78
CA SER A 241 22.36 10.92 -20.91
C SER A 241 21.59 11.77 -21.92
N ILE A 242 22.19 12.91 -22.29
CA ILE A 242 21.66 13.85 -23.28
C ILE A 242 22.81 14.21 -24.23
N GLU A 243 22.56 14.24 -25.53
CA GLU A 243 23.52 14.74 -26.53
C GLU A 243 22.77 15.65 -27.50
N SER A 244 23.28 16.85 -27.74
CA SER A 244 22.71 17.79 -28.71
C SER A 244 23.79 18.46 -29.53
N ASN A 245 23.43 18.85 -30.75
CA ASN A 245 24.30 19.58 -31.67
C ASN A 245 23.83 21.04 -31.80
N SER A 246 24.71 21.88 -32.31
CA SER A 246 24.42 23.27 -32.62
C SER A 246 23.20 23.39 -33.52
N LYS A 247 22.43 24.46 -33.31
CA LYS A 247 21.20 24.71 -34.06
C LYS A 247 21.44 25.11 -35.51
N ASP A 248 22.51 25.85 -35.74
CA ASP A 248 22.97 26.26 -37.06
C ASP A 248 23.92 25.19 -37.63
N ASP A 249 23.47 24.49 -38.67
CA ASP A 249 24.27 23.48 -39.38
C ASP A 249 25.19 24.11 -40.45
N GLU A 250 24.91 25.36 -40.84
CA GLU A 250 25.63 26.11 -41.88
C GLU A 250 26.71 27.04 -41.29
N ALA A 251 26.69 27.27 -39.98
CA ALA A 251 27.75 28.00 -39.28
C ALA A 251 29.12 27.33 -39.48
N SER A 252 30.15 28.17 -39.68
CA SER A 252 31.54 27.72 -39.79
C SER A 252 32.05 27.05 -38.52
N ILE A 253 31.49 27.40 -37.36
CA ILE A 253 31.80 26.80 -36.07
C ILE A 253 30.63 25.92 -35.65
N ARG A 254 30.91 24.63 -35.41
CA ARG A 254 29.94 23.66 -34.91
C ARG A 254 30.20 23.35 -33.46
N SER A 255 29.16 23.22 -32.65
CA SER A 255 29.29 22.82 -31.26
C SER A 255 28.42 21.62 -30.95
N ARG A 256 28.93 20.75 -30.08
CA ARG A 256 28.19 19.61 -29.53
C ARG A 256 28.20 19.72 -28.02
N ILE A 257 27.06 19.42 -27.40
CA ILE A 257 26.93 19.31 -25.95
C ILE A 257 26.56 17.89 -25.58
N LYS A 258 27.28 17.32 -24.62
CA LYS A 258 26.96 16.04 -23.98
C LYS A 258 26.77 16.26 -22.50
N ILE A 259 25.65 15.81 -21.95
CA ILE A 259 25.33 15.93 -20.53
C ILE A 259 25.10 14.53 -19.97
N LEU A 260 25.90 14.18 -18.97
CA LEU A 260 25.72 12.99 -18.15
C LEU A 260 25.37 13.43 -16.74
N SER A 261 24.26 12.96 -16.18
CA SER A 261 23.87 13.36 -14.83
C SER A 261 23.41 12.19 -13.98
N SER A 262 23.61 12.31 -12.67
CA SER A 262 22.96 11.48 -11.66
C SER A 262 22.07 12.35 -10.81
N SER A 263 20.90 11.85 -10.44
CA SER A 263 19.94 12.56 -9.60
C SER A 263 19.24 11.62 -8.65
N LEU A 264 19.01 12.09 -7.42
CA LEU A 264 18.17 11.44 -6.43
C LEU A 264 16.92 12.28 -6.24
N SER A 265 15.75 11.66 -6.34
CA SER A 265 14.46 12.34 -6.21
C SER A 265 13.52 11.59 -5.29
N LEU A 266 12.73 12.34 -4.54
CA LEU A 266 11.64 11.80 -3.75
C LEU A 266 10.34 12.00 -4.54
N SER A 267 9.53 10.95 -4.62
CA SER A 267 8.29 10.92 -5.36
C SER A 267 7.12 10.66 -4.43
N TYR A 268 6.06 11.46 -4.57
CA TYR A 268 4.75 11.21 -3.99
C TYR A 268 3.84 10.58 -5.03
N LEU A 269 3.19 9.47 -4.69
CA LEU A 269 2.32 8.68 -5.56
C LEU A 269 0.88 8.71 -5.05
N TYR A 270 -0.01 9.30 -5.83
CA TYR A 270 -1.45 9.25 -5.63
C TYR A 270 -2.04 8.07 -6.43
N ARG A 271 -2.38 6.98 -5.74
CA ARG A 271 -2.96 5.79 -6.37
C ARG A 271 -4.45 5.98 -6.62
N ILE A 272 -4.84 6.03 -7.89
CA ILE A 272 -6.25 6.11 -8.31
C ILE A 272 -6.89 4.73 -8.19
N ASN A 273 -6.16 3.68 -8.54
CA ASN A 273 -6.55 2.29 -8.34
C ASN A 273 -5.30 1.39 -8.18
N SER A 274 -5.48 0.07 -8.11
CA SER A 274 -4.39 -0.89 -7.95
C SER A 274 -3.34 -0.86 -9.08
N SER A 275 -3.72 -0.40 -10.27
CA SER A 275 -2.87 -0.39 -11.47
C SER A 275 -2.44 1.01 -11.89
N PHE A 276 -3.12 2.08 -11.49
CA PHE A 276 -2.88 3.43 -11.99
C PHE A 276 -2.60 4.42 -10.86
N ALA A 277 -1.53 5.19 -11.02
CA ALA A 277 -1.12 6.23 -10.08
C ALA A 277 -0.70 7.51 -10.81
N TRP A 278 -0.90 8.64 -10.16
CA TRP A 278 -0.30 9.92 -10.53
C TRP A 278 0.85 10.21 -9.58
N GLY A 279 1.99 10.64 -10.11
CA GLY A 279 3.22 10.90 -9.38
C GLY A 279 3.67 12.35 -9.50
N LEU A 280 4.20 12.87 -8.40
CA LEU A 280 4.97 14.11 -8.35
C LEU A 280 6.34 13.81 -7.76
N SER A 281 7.42 14.17 -8.45
CA SER A 281 8.78 14.03 -7.91
C SER A 281 9.51 15.35 -7.85
N ALA A 282 10.39 15.46 -6.85
CA ALA A 282 11.35 16.55 -6.76
C ALA A 282 12.68 16.00 -6.24
N GLY A 283 13.78 16.48 -6.81
CA GLY A 283 15.10 15.97 -6.54
C GLY A 283 16.21 16.87 -7.05
N GLY A 284 17.42 16.35 -6.92
CA GLY A 284 18.59 16.98 -7.48
C GLY A 284 19.79 16.05 -7.48
N GLY A 285 20.87 16.55 -8.05
CA GLY A 285 22.12 15.81 -8.14
C GLY A 285 23.18 16.60 -8.87
N ALA A 286 24.00 15.92 -9.66
CA ALA A 286 25.14 16.51 -10.34
C ALA A 286 25.15 16.13 -11.82
N SER A 287 25.58 17.06 -12.66
CA SER A 287 25.74 16.92 -14.09
C SER A 287 27.19 17.14 -14.48
N LYS A 288 27.76 16.23 -15.25
CA LYS A 288 28.94 16.50 -16.08
C LYS A 288 28.48 16.97 -17.45
N THR A 289 28.89 18.16 -17.84
CA THR A 289 28.65 18.71 -19.17
C THR A 289 29.96 18.80 -19.93
N THR A 290 29.98 18.26 -21.13
CA THR A 290 31.10 18.35 -22.06
C THR A 290 30.64 19.12 -23.29
N ILE A 291 31.28 20.25 -23.56
CA ILE A 291 31.06 21.03 -24.78
C ILE A 291 32.27 20.81 -25.69
N THR A 292 32.02 20.30 -26.88
CA THR A 292 33.04 20.14 -27.93
C THR A 292 32.78 21.17 -29.01
N ILE A 293 33.78 22.00 -29.30
CA ILE A 293 33.74 23.01 -30.36
C ILE A 293 34.64 22.53 -31.49
N ASP A 294 34.03 22.36 -32.66
CA ASP A 294 34.71 22.13 -33.92
C ASP A 294 34.76 23.47 -34.69
N PRO A 295 35.95 24.08 -34.83
CA PRO A 295 36.09 25.40 -35.44
C PRO A 295 35.81 25.43 -36.94
N GLY A 296 35.74 24.26 -37.61
CA GLY A 296 35.47 24.11 -39.03
C GLY A 296 36.46 24.83 -39.98
N PRO A 297 36.38 24.60 -41.29
CA PRO A 297 37.24 25.27 -42.27
C PRO A 297 36.98 26.79 -42.29
N PRO A 298 38.00 27.66 -42.47
CA PRO A 298 39.40 27.38 -42.79
C PRO A 298 40.30 27.13 -41.57
N PHE A 299 39.73 27.11 -40.36
CA PHE A 299 40.49 26.95 -39.13
C PHE A 299 40.74 25.47 -38.84
N THR A 300 41.94 24.98 -39.14
CA THR A 300 42.41 23.64 -38.70
C THR A 300 42.87 23.67 -37.24
N GLY A 301 42.06 24.28 -36.36
CA GLY A 301 42.35 24.32 -34.92
C GLY A 301 42.10 22.96 -34.28
N SER A 302 42.83 22.63 -33.22
CA SER A 302 42.53 21.46 -32.40
C SER A 302 41.11 21.57 -31.84
N LEU A 303 40.35 20.47 -31.85
CA LEU A 303 39.06 20.36 -31.18
C LEU A 303 39.20 20.88 -29.74
N SER A 304 38.37 21.87 -29.40
CA SER A 304 38.34 22.41 -28.04
C SER A 304 37.25 21.70 -27.26
N GLU A 305 37.63 21.01 -26.19
CA GLU A 305 36.72 20.35 -25.27
C GLU A 305 36.77 21.07 -23.92
N LYS A 306 35.59 21.44 -23.41
CA LYS A 306 35.45 22.03 -22.09
C LYS A 306 34.47 21.20 -21.27
N ASP A 307 34.97 20.70 -20.14
CA ASP A 307 34.17 20.00 -19.15
C ASP A 307 33.71 20.98 -18.05
N SER A 308 32.50 20.74 -17.55
CA SER A 308 31.92 21.41 -16.38
C SER A 308 31.19 20.39 -15.50
N TYR A 309 31.21 20.63 -14.19
CA TYR A 309 30.57 19.78 -13.19
C TYR A 309 29.66 20.65 -12.33
N ASP A 310 28.36 20.49 -12.50
CA ASP A 310 27.39 21.45 -12.00
C ASP A 310 26.25 20.75 -11.27
N PRO A 311 25.75 21.31 -10.16
CA PRO A 311 24.57 20.77 -9.51
C PRO A 311 23.35 20.96 -10.40
N ASN A 312 22.40 20.04 -10.26
CA ASN A 312 21.12 20.10 -10.95
C ASN A 312 19.95 19.87 -9.99
N ILE A 313 18.79 20.37 -10.38
CA ILE A 313 17.51 20.05 -9.77
C ILE A 313 16.55 19.52 -10.82
N ASP A 314 15.65 18.64 -10.40
CA ASP A 314 14.58 18.11 -11.22
C ASP A 314 13.26 18.08 -10.46
N ILE A 315 12.19 18.41 -11.17
CA ILE A 315 10.82 18.31 -10.71
C ILE A 315 10.04 17.62 -11.83
N SER A 316 9.24 16.61 -11.51
CA SER A 316 8.43 15.93 -12.51
C SER A 316 7.01 15.66 -12.05
N SER A 317 6.12 15.53 -13.02
CA SER A 317 4.76 15.02 -12.84
C SER A 317 4.50 13.96 -13.89
N TYR A 318 3.98 12.81 -13.46
CA TYR A 318 3.83 11.66 -14.35
C TYR A 318 2.65 10.79 -13.95
N PHE A 319 2.23 9.93 -14.86
CA PHE A 319 1.33 8.83 -14.58
C PHE A 319 2.09 7.52 -14.67
N THR A 320 1.71 6.58 -13.81
CA THR A 320 2.26 5.23 -13.80
C THR A 320 1.12 4.23 -13.96
N TYR A 321 1.32 3.25 -14.83
CA TYR A 321 0.43 2.12 -15.05
C TYR A 321 1.18 0.80 -14.82
N ASN A 322 0.74 0.04 -13.83
CA ASN A 322 1.34 -1.23 -13.43
C ASN A 322 0.46 -2.40 -13.89
N ILE A 323 1.07 -3.34 -14.60
CA ILE A 323 0.45 -4.59 -15.04
C ILE A 323 1.38 -5.77 -14.73
N SER A 324 0.94 -6.66 -13.84
CA SER A 324 1.75 -7.76 -13.32
C SER A 324 3.08 -7.26 -12.75
N THR A 325 4.20 -7.48 -13.44
CA THR A 325 5.57 -7.12 -13.03
C THR A 325 6.08 -5.92 -13.82
N PHE A 326 5.34 -5.46 -14.83
CA PHE A 326 5.72 -4.33 -15.67
C PHE A 326 5.09 -3.04 -15.16
N SER A 327 5.87 -1.97 -15.22
CA SER A 327 5.46 -0.60 -14.93
C SER A 327 5.69 0.25 -16.16
N PHE A 328 4.67 1.01 -16.56
CA PHE A 328 4.73 1.99 -17.64
C PHE A 328 4.57 3.37 -17.05
N LYS A 329 5.43 4.30 -17.44
CA LYS A 329 5.44 5.67 -16.92
C LYS A 329 5.35 6.64 -18.08
N ALA A 330 4.63 7.74 -17.91
CA ALA A 330 4.63 8.84 -18.88
C ALA A 330 4.41 10.17 -18.18
N GLY A 331 5.15 11.20 -18.56
CA GLY A 331 5.04 12.48 -17.86
C GLY A 331 5.89 13.60 -18.43
N PHE A 332 5.94 14.67 -17.64
CA PHE A 332 6.72 15.86 -17.89
C PHE A 332 7.72 16.08 -16.75
N GLN A 333 8.95 16.43 -17.09
CA GLN A 333 9.99 16.79 -16.15
C GLN A 333 10.58 18.15 -16.53
N TYR A 334 10.71 19.02 -15.54
CA TYR A 334 11.52 20.22 -15.62
C TYR A 334 12.84 19.96 -14.92
N ARG A 335 13.95 20.34 -15.56
CA ARG A 335 15.30 20.23 -15.01
C ARG A 335 16.05 21.53 -15.19
N ARG A 336 16.79 21.94 -14.16
CA ARG A 336 17.72 23.07 -14.22
C ARG A 336 19.12 22.61 -13.83
N ILE A 337 20.12 22.97 -14.64
CA ILE A 337 21.55 22.76 -14.36
C ILE A 337 22.16 24.13 -14.04
N PHE A 338 22.82 24.26 -12.89
CA PHE A 338 23.34 25.53 -12.40
C PHE A 338 24.80 25.72 -12.80
N TYR A 339 25.04 26.04 -14.07
CA TYR A 339 26.34 26.50 -14.52
C TYR A 339 26.78 27.77 -13.77
N THR A 340 28.10 27.98 -13.68
CA THR A 340 28.69 29.14 -12.99
C THR A 340 28.22 30.48 -13.57
N ASP A 341 28.07 30.55 -14.90
CA ASP A 341 27.67 31.77 -15.60
C ASP A 341 26.16 31.86 -15.77
N GLU A 342 25.57 30.95 -16.55
CA GLU A 342 24.15 30.98 -16.90
C GLU A 342 23.51 29.58 -16.84
N PRO A 343 22.47 29.39 -16.01
CA PRO A 343 21.85 28.08 -15.85
C PRO A 343 21.16 27.61 -17.14
N MET A 344 21.16 26.30 -17.36
CA MET A 344 20.44 25.67 -18.46
C MET A 344 19.13 25.07 -17.96
N ASP A 345 18.04 25.50 -18.58
CA ASP A 345 16.68 25.03 -18.32
C ASP A 345 16.26 24.03 -19.38
N ASN A 346 15.71 22.89 -18.93
CA ASN A 346 15.27 21.81 -19.80
C ASN A 346 13.83 21.40 -19.45
N GLY A 347 12.97 21.30 -20.47
CA GLY A 347 11.67 20.65 -20.37
C GLY A 347 11.74 19.28 -21.04
N ILE A 348 11.27 18.23 -20.40
CA ILE A 348 11.38 16.86 -20.88
C ILE A 348 9.99 16.24 -20.89
N ILE A 349 9.57 15.73 -22.05
CA ILE A 349 8.41 14.84 -22.14
C ILE A 349 8.97 13.43 -22.26
N PHE A 350 8.58 12.54 -21.35
CA PHE A 350 9.15 11.20 -21.27
C PHE A 350 8.09 10.12 -21.18
N ALA A 351 8.46 8.94 -21.67
CA ALA A 351 7.79 7.68 -21.43
C ALA A 351 8.85 6.65 -20.98
N GLY A 352 8.48 5.79 -20.04
CA GLY A 352 9.38 4.82 -19.45
C GLY A 352 8.74 3.47 -19.26
N ILE A 353 9.59 2.46 -19.20
CA ILE A 353 9.23 1.10 -18.85
C ILE A 353 10.14 0.61 -17.72
N GLY A 354 9.56 -0.09 -16.76
CA GLY A 354 10.27 -0.69 -15.64
C GLY A 354 9.72 -2.07 -15.28
N ILE A 355 10.54 -2.81 -14.55
CA ILE A 355 10.21 -4.11 -13.96
C ILE A 355 10.28 -3.92 -12.45
N HIS A 356 9.16 -4.16 -11.77
CA HIS A 356 9.06 -4.04 -10.31
C HIS A 356 9.08 -5.42 -9.66
N PHE A 357 9.91 -5.58 -8.63
CA PHE A 357 10.29 -6.88 -8.02
C PHE A 357 9.66 -7.12 -6.65
#